data_AF-A0A5B7K0U1-F1
#
_entry.id   AF-A0A5B7K0U1-F1
#
_cell.length_a   1.000
_cell.length_b   1.000
_cell.length_c   1.000
_cell.angle_alpha   90.00
_cell.angle_beta   90.00
_cell.angle_gamma   90.00
#
_symmetry.space_group_name_H-M   'P 1'
#
loop_
_entity.id
_entity.type
_entity.pdbx_description
1 polymer ?
#
loop_
_entity_poly.entity_id
_entity_poly.type
_entity_poly.pdbx_seq_one_letter_code
_entity_poly.pdbx_strand_id
1 'polypeptide(L)'
;MGDFNAHLDFWKPVLPRSRRNRSGTSLSSFLADSNSLFLLTHPGLPTRIDPVSGNPSTLDLYLGNGPLLLTTITTGPYMGSDHLLVIIDFPSVPPPSPTSRRPRWSFKKGDQVSFQTELKSINPPTTLPSVDKIHFLTEVLVTVGSHHFHLVTSSPSSSFRIPWWSQKCAAALQAKRHAFAEW
;
A
#
# COMPACT_ATOMS: atom_id res chain seq x y z
N MET A 1 19.46 -8.26 0.25
CA MET A 1 20.06 -8.01 1.58
C MET A 1 21.06 -9.11 1.84
N GLY A 2 22.19 -8.80 2.46
CA GLY A 2 23.11 -9.82 2.94
C GLY A 2 24.51 -9.25 3.13
N ASP A 3 25.44 -10.11 3.52
CA ASP A 3 26.86 -9.79 3.61
C ASP A 3 27.48 -9.81 2.21
N PHE A 4 27.94 -8.65 1.74
CA PHE A 4 28.59 -8.53 0.44
C PHE A 4 30.11 -8.65 0.53
N ASN A 5 30.70 -8.56 1.73
CA ASN A 5 32.15 -8.39 1.92
C ASN A 5 32.75 -7.35 0.96
N ALA A 6 31.99 -6.31 0.65
CA ALA A 6 32.31 -5.29 -0.32
C ALA A 6 32.81 -4.05 0.40
N HIS A 7 34.01 -3.60 0.06
CA HIS A 7 34.68 -2.49 0.72
C HIS A 7 34.75 -1.30 -0.25
N LEU A 8 33.94 -0.28 0.03
CA LEU A 8 33.97 0.99 -0.68
C LEU A 8 33.68 2.13 0.28
N ASP A 9 34.30 3.28 0.04
CA ASP A 9 34.10 4.50 0.82
C ASP A 9 32.67 5.07 0.71
N PHE A 10 31.93 4.69 -0.33
CA PHE A 10 30.53 5.08 -0.50
C PHE A 10 29.63 4.66 0.66
N TRP A 11 29.80 3.44 1.20
CA TRP A 11 29.08 2.98 2.40
C TRP A 11 29.98 2.84 3.64
N LYS A 12 31.31 2.99 3.49
CA LYS A 12 32.28 2.99 4.60
C LYS A 12 33.08 4.30 4.58
N PRO A 13 32.52 5.43 5.04
CA PRO A 13 33.11 6.76 4.81
C PRO A 13 34.52 6.96 5.36
N VAL A 14 34.91 6.22 6.42
CA VAL A 14 36.25 6.29 7.03
C VAL A 14 37.23 5.29 6.38
N LEU A 15 36.81 4.54 5.36
CA LEU A 15 37.64 3.54 4.69
C LEU A 15 38.72 4.23 3.81
N PRO A 16 40.01 3.99 4.05
CA PRO A 16 41.06 4.48 3.15
C PRO A 16 40.92 3.89 1.75
N ARG A 17 41.27 4.67 0.71
CA ARG A 17 41.21 4.22 -0.69
C ARG A 17 41.97 2.91 -0.93
N SER A 18 43.10 2.72 -0.22
CA SER A 18 43.93 1.50 -0.28
C SER A 18 43.24 0.24 0.25
N ARG A 19 42.13 0.38 1.01
CA ARG A 19 41.37 -0.74 1.57
C ARG A 19 40.05 -0.99 0.84
N ARG A 20 39.79 -0.31 -0.28
CA ARG A 20 38.70 -0.66 -1.19
C ARG A 20 39.01 -1.99 -1.88
N ASN A 21 37.98 -2.76 -2.21
CA ASN A 21 38.17 -4.02 -2.94
C ASN A 21 37.39 -4.07 -4.25
N ARG A 22 37.71 -5.05 -5.10
CA ARG A 22 37.08 -5.23 -6.41
C ARG A 22 35.57 -5.40 -6.29
N SER A 23 35.09 -6.15 -5.30
CA SER A 23 33.67 -6.35 -5.05
C SER A 23 32.94 -5.03 -4.78
N GLY A 24 33.54 -4.12 -4.00
CA GLY A 24 33.00 -2.78 -3.75
C GLY A 24 32.90 -1.95 -5.02
N THR A 25 33.98 -1.89 -5.80
CA THR A 25 33.98 -1.16 -7.08
C THR A 25 32.97 -1.73 -8.06
N SER A 26 32.93 -3.06 -8.23
CA SER A 26 32.00 -3.73 -9.14
C SER A 26 30.54 -3.53 -8.73
N LEU A 27 30.24 -3.62 -7.43
CA LEU A 27 28.89 -3.35 -6.93
C LEU A 27 28.48 -1.89 -7.16
N SER A 28 29.39 -0.94 -6.94
CA SER A 28 29.12 0.47 -7.19
C SER A 28 28.89 0.77 -8.67
N SER A 29 29.66 0.16 -9.58
CA SER A 29 29.43 0.29 -11.02
C SER A 29 28.06 -0.28 -11.41
N PHE A 30 27.74 -1.48 -10.92
CA PHE A 30 26.43 -2.09 -11.16
C PHE A 30 25.26 -1.24 -10.68
N LEU A 31 25.39 -0.62 -9.50
CA LEU A 31 24.37 0.29 -8.98
C LEU A 31 24.27 1.59 -9.77
N ALA A 32 25.38 2.13 -10.27
CA ALA A 32 25.40 3.32 -11.12
C ALA A 32 24.72 3.07 -12.48
N ASP A 33 24.83 1.86 -13.01
CA ASP A 33 24.23 1.45 -14.28
C ASP A 33 22.76 0.99 -14.13
N SER A 34 22.24 0.89 -12.91
CA SER A 34 20.88 0.39 -12.65
C SER A 34 19.85 1.52 -12.58
N ASN A 35 18.73 1.36 -13.29
CA ASN A 35 17.61 2.31 -13.24
C ASN A 35 16.57 2.01 -12.15
N SER A 36 16.64 0.84 -11.51
CA SER A 36 15.57 0.34 -10.64
C SER A 36 16.05 -0.17 -9.28
N LEU A 37 17.37 -0.26 -9.09
CA LEU A 37 17.97 -0.77 -7.86
C LEU A 37 18.90 0.28 -7.25
N PHE A 38 18.71 0.54 -5.96
CA PHE A 38 19.42 1.54 -5.18
C PHE A 38 20.03 0.91 -3.94
N LEU A 39 21.14 1.48 -3.47
CA LEU A 39 21.66 1.19 -2.14
C LEU A 39 20.79 1.90 -1.11
N LEU A 40 20.17 1.13 -0.23
CA LEU A 40 19.31 1.62 0.84
C LEU A 40 20.04 1.71 2.18
N THR A 41 21.12 0.94 2.36
CA THR A 41 21.97 1.04 3.55
C THR A 41 22.63 2.42 3.62
N HIS A 42 22.40 3.14 4.72
CA HIS A 42 23.03 4.42 4.99
C HIS A 42 24.55 4.26 5.19
N PRO A 43 25.38 5.18 4.69
CA PRO A 43 26.83 5.14 4.87
C PRO A 43 27.23 5.12 6.35
N GLY A 44 28.12 4.20 6.72
CA GLY A 44 28.63 4.08 8.08
C GLY A 44 27.73 3.31 9.04
N LEU A 45 26.60 2.74 8.58
CA LEU A 45 25.76 1.88 9.41
C LEU A 45 26.59 0.65 9.88
N PRO A 46 26.83 0.46 11.19
CA PRO A 46 27.67 -0.63 11.67
C PRO A 46 26.91 -1.95 11.54
N THR A 47 27.34 -2.85 10.67
CA THR A 47 26.69 -4.17 10.50
C THR A 47 27.59 -5.33 10.91
N ARG A 48 28.89 -5.08 11.09
CA ARG A 48 29.86 -6.02 11.62
C ARG A 48 30.82 -5.32 12.56
N ILE A 49 31.12 -5.94 13.70
CA ILE A 49 32.17 -5.55 14.63
C ILE A 49 33.35 -6.47 14.43
N ASP A 50 34.53 -5.92 14.15
CA ASP A 50 35.77 -6.70 14.10
C ASP A 50 36.06 -7.29 15.50
N PRO A 51 36.14 -8.62 15.65
CA PRO A 51 36.33 -9.25 16.95
C PRO A 51 37.70 -8.94 17.59
N VAL A 52 38.69 -8.53 16.79
CA VAL A 52 40.04 -8.21 17.27
C VAL A 52 40.15 -6.74 17.65
N SER A 53 39.73 -5.85 16.75
CA SER A 53 39.91 -4.41 16.95
C SER A 53 38.73 -3.70 17.60
N GLY A 54 37.56 -4.37 17.69
CA GLY A 54 36.30 -3.77 18.13
C GLY A 54 35.73 -2.73 17.16
N ASN A 55 36.39 -2.49 16.02
CA ASN A 55 35.98 -1.45 15.10
C ASN A 55 34.74 -1.87 14.31
N PRO A 56 33.75 -0.97 14.16
CA PRO A 56 32.59 -1.23 13.33
C PRO A 56 32.91 -1.16 11.85
N SER A 57 32.16 -1.90 11.06
CA SER A 57 32.20 -1.85 9.60
C SER A 57 30.84 -2.13 8.99
N THR A 58 30.57 -1.50 7.84
CA THR A 58 29.38 -1.72 7.03
C THR A 58 29.71 -2.74 5.93
N LEU A 59 29.26 -3.98 6.09
CA LEU A 59 29.46 -5.07 5.11
C LEU A 59 28.15 -5.68 4.63
N ASP A 60 27.13 -5.63 5.48
CA ASP A 60 25.78 -6.05 5.15
C ASP A 60 25.05 -4.91 4.46
N LEU A 61 24.67 -5.13 3.20
CA LEU A 61 24.03 -4.12 2.38
C LEU A 61 22.59 -4.51 2.06
N TYR A 62 21.72 -3.50 2.08
CA TYR A 62 20.35 -3.58 1.63
C TYR A 62 20.22 -2.83 0.32
N LEU A 63 19.79 -3.55 -0.72
CA LEU A 63 19.51 -3.02 -2.04
C LEU A 63 18.01 -3.17 -2.28
N GLY A 64 17.39 -2.15 -2.88
CA GLY A 64 15.96 -2.18 -3.17
C GLY A 64 15.57 -1.14 -4.21
N ASN A 65 14.28 -1.10 -4.54
CA ASN A 65 13.74 -0.20 -5.55
C ASN A 65 13.07 1.05 -4.92
N GLY A 66 12.62 1.98 -5.75
CA GLY A 66 12.08 3.28 -5.33
C GLY A 66 11.09 3.26 -4.14
N PRO A 67 10.07 2.38 -4.11
CA PRO A 67 9.14 2.28 -2.98
C PRO A 67 9.79 1.97 -1.62
N LEU A 68 10.96 1.35 -1.64
CA LEU A 68 11.71 0.99 -0.43
C LEU A 68 12.64 2.11 0.05
N LEU A 69 12.76 3.22 -0.68
CA LEU A 69 13.58 4.37 -0.23
C LEU A 69 13.06 5.02 1.06
N LEU A 70 11.80 4.78 1.42
CA LEU A 70 11.18 5.31 2.64
C LEU A 70 11.37 4.38 3.86
N THR A 71 12.02 3.23 3.70
CA THR A 71 12.28 2.32 4.83
C THR A 71 13.37 2.89 5.72
N THR A 72 13.21 2.77 7.03
CA THR A 72 14.28 3.09 7.99
C THR A 72 15.11 1.84 8.21
N ILE A 73 16.44 1.98 8.17
CA ILE A 73 17.36 0.86 8.39
C ILE A 73 18.26 1.19 9.58
N THR A 74 18.22 0.34 10.58
CA THR A 74 19.03 0.45 11.81
C THR A 74 19.70 -0.88 12.11
N THR A 75 20.57 -0.90 13.11
CA THR A 75 21.13 -2.14 13.64
C THR A 75 20.63 -2.40 15.06
N GLY A 76 20.40 -3.68 15.34
CA GLY A 76 20.01 -4.18 16.64
C GLY A 76 21.19 -4.29 17.61
N PRO A 77 20.92 -4.70 18.86
CA PRO A 77 21.97 -4.91 19.86
C PRO A 77 22.91 -6.06 19.46
N TYR A 78 24.10 -6.05 20.04
CA TYR A 78 25.05 -7.16 19.91
C TYR A 78 24.47 -8.44 20.53
N MET A 79 24.50 -9.54 19.77
CA MET A 79 23.90 -10.83 20.13
C MET A 79 24.94 -11.97 20.14
N GLY A 80 26.23 -11.66 20.27
CA GLY A 80 27.31 -12.67 20.31
C GLY A 80 27.90 -13.06 18.95
N SER A 81 27.34 -12.56 17.84
CA SER A 81 27.93 -12.67 16.50
C SER A 81 28.80 -11.46 16.20
N ASP A 82 29.85 -11.64 15.38
CA ASP A 82 30.61 -10.50 14.85
C ASP A 82 29.79 -9.66 13.87
N HIS A 83 28.66 -10.17 13.35
CA HIS A 83 27.64 -9.40 12.64
C HIS A 83 26.51 -8.92 13.57
N LEU A 84 26.09 -7.68 13.36
CA LEU A 84 24.94 -7.07 14.03
C LEU A 84 23.66 -7.37 13.25
N LEU A 85 22.56 -7.57 13.97
CA LEU A 85 21.24 -7.68 13.38
C LEU A 85 20.93 -6.37 12.63
N VAL A 86 20.43 -6.46 11.41
CA VAL A 86 19.93 -5.30 10.66
C VAL A 86 18.41 -5.31 10.72
N ILE A 87 17.84 -4.20 11.17
CA ILE A 87 16.40 -3.99 11.34
C ILE A 87 15.92 -3.04 10.25
N ILE A 88 14.87 -3.44 9.54
CA ILE A 88 14.27 -2.66 8.46
C ILE A 88 12.82 -2.37 8.83
N ASP A 89 12.53 -1.09 9.07
CA ASP A 89 11.19 -0.60 9.37
C ASP A 89 10.56 -0.06 8.09
N PHE A 90 9.47 -0.70 7.67
CA PHE A 90 8.69 -0.26 6.52
C PHE A 90 7.67 0.79 6.97
N PRO A 91 7.51 1.89 6.23
CA PRO A 91 6.48 2.86 6.53
C PRO A 91 5.12 2.15 6.46
N SER A 92 4.34 2.25 7.54
CA SER A 92 2.98 1.76 7.57
C SER A 92 2.17 2.58 6.57
N VAL A 93 1.90 2.03 5.39
CA VAL A 93 0.92 2.61 4.48
C VAL A 93 -0.43 2.45 5.16
N PRO A 94 -1.13 3.54 5.52
CA PRO A 94 -2.48 3.42 6.04
C PRO A 94 -3.30 2.60 5.05
N PRO A 95 -4.13 1.65 5.51
CA PRO A 95 -5.05 1.00 4.60
C PRO A 95 -5.80 2.11 3.85
N PRO A 96 -5.97 2.00 2.52
CA PRO A 96 -6.71 2.99 1.76
C PRO A 96 -8.03 3.21 2.49
N SER A 97 -8.39 4.47 2.72
CA SER A 97 -9.65 4.83 3.37
C SER A 97 -10.75 4.00 2.73
N PRO A 98 -11.63 3.34 3.51
CA PRO A 98 -12.70 2.53 2.95
C PRO A 98 -13.41 3.41 1.92
N THR A 99 -13.39 2.98 0.67
CA THR A 99 -14.02 3.75 -0.41
C THR A 99 -15.50 3.74 -0.11
N SER A 100 -16.01 4.82 0.50
CA SER A 100 -17.44 4.98 0.71
C SER A 100 -18.04 5.00 -0.69
N ARG A 101 -18.88 4.01 -1.01
CA ARG A 101 -19.64 4.08 -2.25
C ARG A 101 -20.61 5.25 -2.08
N ARG A 102 -20.69 6.12 -3.09
CA ARG A 102 -21.76 7.11 -3.13
C ARG A 102 -23.09 6.37 -2.95
N PRO A 103 -23.99 6.82 -2.06
CA PRO A 103 -25.30 6.22 -1.91
C PRO A 103 -26.01 6.14 -3.26
N ARG A 104 -26.71 5.04 -3.52
CA ARG A 104 -27.49 4.86 -4.76
C ARG A 104 -28.87 4.33 -4.44
N TRP A 105 -29.89 4.85 -5.12
CA TRP A 105 -31.25 4.33 -5.04
C TRP A 105 -31.31 2.90 -5.60
N SER A 106 -31.94 1.99 -4.88
CA SER A 106 -32.21 0.62 -5.33
C SER A 106 -33.55 0.55 -6.04
N PHE A 107 -33.51 0.51 -7.38
CA PHE A 107 -34.71 0.36 -8.21
C PHE A 107 -35.27 -1.07 -8.23
N LYS A 108 -34.50 -2.08 -7.77
CA LYS A 108 -34.94 -3.50 -7.78
C LYS A 108 -36.03 -3.83 -6.75
N LYS A 109 -36.19 -3.00 -5.73
CA LYS A 109 -37.14 -3.21 -4.61
C LYS A 109 -38.18 -2.10 -4.49
N GLY A 110 -38.12 -1.09 -5.36
CA GLY A 110 -38.99 0.08 -5.26
C GLY A 110 -40.26 -0.08 -6.09
N ASP A 111 -41.33 0.57 -5.63
CA ASP A 111 -42.59 0.64 -6.34
C ASP A 111 -42.55 1.77 -7.38
N GLN A 112 -42.16 1.41 -8.60
CA GLN A 112 -42.07 2.35 -9.71
C GLN A 112 -43.43 2.94 -10.12
N VAL A 113 -44.54 2.23 -9.86
CA VAL A 113 -45.88 2.68 -10.23
C VAL A 113 -46.36 3.76 -9.27
N SER A 114 -46.16 3.55 -7.96
CA SER A 114 -46.48 4.54 -6.94
C SER A 114 -45.59 5.79 -7.07
N PHE A 115 -44.29 5.61 -7.37
CA PHE A 115 -43.37 6.71 -7.67
C PHE A 115 -43.86 7.60 -8.82
N GLN A 116 -44.27 7.00 -9.94
CA GLN A 116 -44.78 7.76 -11.09
C GLN A 116 -46.11 8.45 -10.78
N THR A 117 -46.97 7.82 -9.99
CA THR A 117 -48.26 8.37 -9.59
C THR A 117 -48.06 9.62 -8.73
N GLU A 118 -47.17 9.54 -7.73
CA GLU A 118 -46.86 10.68 -6.87
C GLU A 118 -46.20 11.82 -7.64
N LEU A 119 -45.22 11.53 -8.52
CA LEU A 119 -44.61 12.55 -9.37
C LEU A 119 -45.62 13.29 -10.24
N LYS A 120 -46.60 12.58 -10.82
CA LYS A 120 -47.65 13.18 -11.66
C LYS A 120 -48.64 14.04 -10.86
N SER A 121 -48.73 13.83 -9.54
CA SER A 121 -49.60 14.64 -8.67
C SER A 121 -49.00 16.00 -8.31
N ILE A 122 -47.69 16.19 -8.52
CA ILE A 122 -46.97 17.40 -8.17
C ILE A 122 -47.01 18.38 -9.34
N ASN A 123 -47.61 19.56 -9.11
CA ASN A 123 -47.66 20.62 -10.11
C ASN A 123 -46.44 21.54 -9.96
N PRO A 124 -45.60 21.71 -11.00
CA PRO A 124 -44.44 22.58 -10.92
C PRO A 124 -44.86 24.07 -10.89
N PRO A 125 -44.15 24.92 -10.14
CA PRO A 125 -44.41 26.36 -10.14
C PRO A 125 -44.11 26.97 -11.52
N THR A 126 -45.12 27.57 -12.14
CA THR A 126 -45.02 28.13 -13.50
C THR A 126 -44.17 29.41 -13.55
N THR A 127 -44.11 30.15 -12.44
CA THR A 127 -43.60 31.53 -12.35
C THR A 127 -42.16 31.68 -11.87
N LEU A 128 -41.47 30.59 -11.53
CA LEU A 128 -40.10 30.67 -10.98
C LEU A 128 -39.05 31.01 -12.05
N PRO A 129 -37.93 31.69 -11.69
CA PRO A 129 -36.72 31.76 -12.49
C PRO A 129 -36.12 30.37 -12.82
N SER A 130 -35.29 30.26 -13.85
CA SER A 130 -34.80 28.95 -14.34
C SER A 130 -33.98 28.15 -13.31
N VAL A 131 -33.17 28.82 -12.49
CA VAL A 131 -32.36 28.19 -11.43
C VAL A 131 -33.26 27.60 -10.33
N ASP A 132 -34.30 28.33 -9.94
CA ASP A 132 -35.24 27.90 -8.92
C ASP A 132 -36.11 26.73 -9.40
N LYS A 133 -36.41 26.65 -10.70
CA LYS A 133 -37.05 25.47 -11.30
C LYS A 133 -36.19 24.22 -11.19
N ILE A 134 -34.88 24.32 -11.42
CA ILE A 134 -33.95 23.18 -11.29
C ILE A 134 -33.86 22.72 -9.84
N HIS A 135 -33.76 23.66 -8.90
CA HIS A 135 -33.74 23.34 -7.47
C HIS A 135 -35.04 22.63 -7.06
N PHE A 136 -36.20 23.18 -7.45
CA PHE A 136 -37.50 22.58 -7.20
C PHE A 136 -37.60 21.15 -7.77
N LEU A 137 -37.22 20.93 -9.03
CA LEU A 137 -37.25 19.61 -9.64
C LEU A 137 -36.33 18.62 -8.92
N THR A 138 -35.16 19.07 -8.49
CA THR A 138 -34.20 18.24 -7.76
C THR A 138 -34.76 17.82 -6.40
N GLU A 139 -35.31 18.77 -5.64
CA GLU A 139 -35.97 18.53 -4.35
C GLU A 139 -37.13 17.55 -4.49
N VAL A 140 -37.99 17.74 -5.50
CA VAL A 140 -39.12 16.84 -5.78
C VAL A 140 -38.63 15.43 -6.10
N LEU A 141 -37.64 15.28 -6.99
CA LEU A 141 -37.10 13.97 -7.37
C LEU A 141 -36.44 13.25 -6.20
N VAL A 142 -35.71 13.97 -5.34
CA VAL A 142 -35.06 13.40 -4.14
C VAL A 142 -36.11 12.99 -3.11
N THR A 143 -37.10 13.85 -2.85
CA THR A 143 -38.16 13.62 -1.86
C THR A 143 -39.03 12.44 -2.26
N VAL A 144 -39.64 12.48 -3.45
CA VAL A 144 -40.48 11.40 -3.96
C VAL A 144 -39.65 10.11 -4.14
N GLY A 145 -38.39 10.25 -4.58
CA GLY A 145 -37.45 9.13 -4.65
C GLY A 145 -37.24 8.46 -3.29
N SER A 146 -37.19 9.22 -2.20
CA SER A 146 -37.02 8.70 -0.83
C SER A 146 -38.23 7.96 -0.28
N HIS A 147 -39.43 8.29 -0.76
CA HIS A 147 -40.66 7.59 -0.37
C HIS A 147 -40.75 6.19 -0.99
N HIS A 148 -40.25 6.02 -2.22
CA HIS A 148 -40.48 4.82 -3.02
C HIS A 148 -39.25 3.93 -3.23
N PHE A 149 -38.04 4.49 -3.11
CA PHE A 149 -36.81 3.75 -3.31
C PHE A 149 -36.01 3.68 -2.02
N HIS A 150 -35.30 2.56 -1.85
CA HIS A 150 -34.39 2.41 -0.72
C HIS A 150 -33.01 2.95 -1.11
N LEU A 151 -32.44 3.81 -0.27
CA LEU A 151 -31.08 4.30 -0.46
C LEU A 151 -30.08 3.24 0.00
N VAL A 152 -29.28 2.70 -0.92
CA VAL A 152 -28.21 1.76 -0.59
C VAL A 152 -26.98 2.57 -0.16
N THR A 153 -26.75 2.59 1.14
CA THR A 153 -25.59 3.25 1.78
C THR A 153 -24.47 2.28 2.12
N SER A 154 -24.50 1.05 1.57
CA SER A 154 -23.57 -0.01 1.95
C SER A 154 -22.11 0.43 1.75
N SER A 155 -21.35 0.42 2.84
CA SER A 155 -19.90 0.34 2.77
C SER A 155 -19.51 -0.90 1.97
N PRO A 156 -18.45 -0.87 1.15
CA PRO A 156 -17.91 -2.11 0.59
C PRO A 156 -17.71 -3.09 1.73
N SER A 157 -18.11 -4.35 1.56
CA SER A 157 -17.66 -5.38 2.48
C SER A 157 -16.13 -5.27 2.52
N SER A 158 -15.58 -5.31 3.73
CA SER A 158 -14.14 -5.37 3.95
C SER A 158 -13.61 -6.74 3.50
N SER A 159 -13.99 -7.22 2.31
CA SER A 159 -13.29 -8.31 1.67
C SER A 159 -11.89 -7.78 1.45
N PHE A 160 -11.04 -8.10 2.42
CA PHE A 160 -9.62 -7.88 2.47
C PHE A 160 -9.06 -7.89 1.05
N ARG A 161 -8.81 -6.69 0.49
CA ARG A 161 -8.02 -6.55 -0.73
C ARG A 161 -6.58 -6.68 -0.31
N ILE A 162 -6.25 -7.89 0.15
CA ILE A 162 -4.89 -8.27 0.45
C ILE A 162 -4.13 -8.22 -0.89
N PRO A 163 -3.11 -7.36 -1.04
CA PRO A 163 -2.46 -7.11 -2.34
C PRO A 163 -1.86 -8.37 -3.00
N TRP A 164 -1.57 -9.39 -2.21
CA TRP A 164 -1.01 -10.67 -2.63
C TRP A 164 -2.07 -11.78 -2.78
N TRP A 165 -3.34 -11.50 -2.49
CA TRP A 165 -4.44 -12.45 -2.62
C TRP A 165 -4.92 -12.52 -4.07
N SER A 166 -4.38 -13.47 -4.82
CA SER A 166 -4.73 -13.71 -6.21
C SER A 166 -5.89 -14.70 -6.37
N GLN A 167 -6.45 -14.78 -7.59
CA GLN A 167 -7.41 -15.82 -7.94
C GLN A 167 -6.84 -17.24 -7.73
N LYS A 168 -5.52 -17.41 -7.87
CA LYS A 168 -4.83 -18.67 -7.55
C LYS A 168 -4.89 -19.00 -6.05
N CYS A 169 -4.72 -18.00 -5.18
CA CYS A 169 -4.86 -18.17 -3.73
C CYS A 169 -6.29 -18.58 -3.33
N ALA A 170 -7.29 -17.97 -3.97
CA ALA A 170 -8.70 -18.31 -3.75
C ALA A 170 -9.01 -19.76 -4.18
N ALA A 171 -8.54 -20.18 -5.37
CA ALA A 171 -8.71 -21.53 -5.87
C ALA A 171 -8.01 -22.58 -4.97
N ALA A 172 -6.79 -22.29 -4.51
CA ALA A 172 -6.06 -23.18 -3.60
C ALA A 172 -6.79 -23.34 -2.24
N LEU A 173 -7.36 -22.27 -1.70
CA LEU A 173 -8.16 -22.33 -0.48
C LEU A 173 -9.43 -23.16 -0.68
N GLN A 174 -10.10 -23.00 -1.83
CA GLN A 174 -11.29 -23.79 -2.16
C GLN A 174 -10.96 -25.28 -2.30
N ALA A 175 -9.88 -25.62 -2.99
CA ALA A 175 -9.40 -26.99 -3.12
C ALA A 175 -9.06 -27.62 -1.76
N LYS A 176 -8.37 -26.87 -0.88
CA LYS A 176 -8.11 -27.31 0.49
C LYS A 176 -9.40 -27.60 1.26
N ARG A 177 -10.39 -26.72 1.17
CA ARG A 177 -11.69 -26.90 1.86
C ARG A 177 -12.47 -28.09 1.32
N HIS A 178 -12.42 -28.31 0.01
CA HIS A 178 -13.03 -29.47 -0.62
C HIS A 178 -12.38 -30.76 -0.12
N ALA A 179 -11.05 -30.85 -0.19
CA ALA A 179 -10.30 -32.01 0.28
C ALA A 179 -10.52 -32.31 1.77
N PHE A 180 -10.69 -31.27 2.59
CA PHE A 180 -11.01 -31.42 4.02
C PHE A 180 -12.44 -31.89 4.27
N ALA A 181 -13.38 -31.58 3.38
CA ALA A 181 -14.78 -32.02 3.49
C ALA A 181 -14.99 -33.46 2.95
N GLU A 182 -14.03 -33.98 2.17
CA GLU A 182 -13.99 -35.35 1.65
C GLU A 182 -13.26 -36.34 2.58
N TRP A 183 -12.71 -35.84 3.70
CA TRP A 183 -12.13 -36.63 4.80
C TRP A 183 -13.13 -36.79 5.94
#